data_AF-A0A1J4PWF1-F1
#
_entry.id   AF-A0A1J4PWF1-F1
#
_cell.length_a   1.000
_cell.length_b   1.000
_cell.length_c   1.000
_cell.angle_alpha   90.00
_cell.angle_beta   90.00
_cell.angle_gamma   90.00
#
_symmetry.space_group_name_H-M   'P 1'
#
loop_
_entity.id
_entity.type
_entity.pdbx_description
1 polymer ?
#
loop_
_entity_poly.entity_id
_entity_poly.type
_entity_poly.pdbx_seq_one_letter_code
_entity_poly.pdbx_strand_id
1 'polypeptide(L)'
;MITTSTRRRSTALTVPLVLGAALTGCADDHLDYQTDYANHRPLRVTGHPSTGSLGTVQKVVWRLADGDADGLAALDSEGGDAKPAARAWIKAYGEAAARDEVTADFDEEGSVRQEVVLHFTGPERTQRVTVRIGGNDTWGIVLANPSPRRTLRGS
;
A
#
# COMPACT_ATOMS: atom_id res chain seq x y z
N MET A 1 42.74 -55.51 -44.05
CA MET A 1 44.07 -54.93 -43.75
C MET A 1 43.85 -53.59 -43.05
N ILE A 2 44.19 -53.55 -41.75
CA ILE A 2 44.70 -52.42 -40.94
C ILE A 2 43.87 -51.11 -40.83
N THR A 3 43.17 -51.01 -39.68
CA THR A 3 43.04 -49.89 -38.72
C THR A 3 43.59 -48.49 -39.08
N THR A 4 42.79 -47.44 -38.85
CA THR A 4 43.11 -46.39 -37.84
C THR A 4 41.94 -45.49 -37.47
N SER A 5 41.84 -45.20 -36.18
CA SER A 5 40.88 -44.34 -35.48
C SER A 5 41.42 -42.91 -35.39
N THR A 6 40.56 -41.89 -35.48
CA THR A 6 40.85 -40.59 -34.83
C THR A 6 39.57 -39.85 -34.43
N ARG A 7 39.24 -39.94 -33.14
CA ARG A 7 38.31 -39.06 -32.41
C ARG A 7 38.92 -37.65 -32.33
N ARG A 8 38.15 -36.61 -32.67
CA ARG A 8 38.37 -35.22 -32.21
C ARG A 8 37.03 -34.70 -31.69
N ARG A 9 36.78 -34.85 -30.38
CA ARG A 9 36.94 -33.82 -29.33
C ARG A 9 36.12 -32.56 -29.64
N SER A 10 34.90 -32.61 -29.12
CA SER A 10 33.96 -31.50 -28.97
C SER A 10 34.58 -30.40 -28.10
N THR A 11 34.58 -29.17 -28.59
CA THR A 11 34.74 -27.96 -27.78
C THR A 11 33.45 -27.17 -27.90
N ALA A 12 32.55 -27.35 -26.94
CA ALA A 12 31.40 -26.49 -26.76
C ALA A 12 31.90 -25.19 -26.12
N LEU A 13 31.77 -24.06 -26.83
CA LEU A 13 31.93 -22.74 -26.26
C LEU A 13 30.68 -22.42 -25.44
N THR A 14 30.79 -22.52 -24.11
CA THR A 14 29.80 -21.96 -23.19
C THR A 14 30.02 -20.46 -23.10
N VAL A 15 29.13 -19.69 -23.73
CA VAL A 15 29.01 -18.24 -23.54
C VAL A 15 28.19 -18.03 -22.26
N PRO A 16 28.74 -17.46 -21.17
CA PRO A 16 27.93 -17.05 -20.04
C PRO A 16 27.11 -15.82 -20.47
N LEU A 17 25.82 -16.02 -20.64
CA LEU A 17 24.84 -14.97 -20.86
C LEU A 17 24.63 -14.24 -19.53
N VAL A 18 25.52 -13.28 -19.21
CA VAL A 18 25.30 -12.35 -18.09
C VAL A 18 24.32 -11.29 -18.58
N LEU A 19 23.02 -11.55 -18.45
CA LEU A 19 22.02 -10.48 -18.53
C LEU A 19 21.95 -9.78 -17.18
N GLY A 20 22.33 -8.50 -17.19
CA GLY A 20 22.39 -7.63 -16.03
C GLY A 20 21.04 -7.46 -15.33
N ALA A 21 21.05 -7.69 -14.02
CA ALA A 21 20.03 -7.23 -13.10
C ALA A 21 20.37 -5.81 -12.66
N ALA A 22 19.62 -4.82 -13.13
CA ALA A 22 19.71 -3.44 -12.62
C ALA A 22 18.40 -2.65 -12.81
N LEU A 23 17.24 -3.29 -12.60
CA LEU A 23 15.92 -2.63 -12.56
C LEU A 23 15.04 -3.16 -11.40
N THR A 24 15.63 -3.62 -10.30
CA THR A 24 14.86 -4.25 -9.21
C THR A 24 14.00 -3.26 -8.42
N GLY A 25 14.46 -2.02 -8.19
CA GLY A 25 13.74 -1.08 -7.31
C GLY A 25 12.32 -0.66 -7.77
N CYS A 26 12.04 -0.56 -9.07
CA CYS A 26 10.69 -0.23 -9.57
C CYS A 26 9.80 -1.47 -9.72
N ALA A 27 10.40 -2.65 -9.87
CA ALA A 27 9.65 -3.90 -9.96
C ALA A 27 9.16 -4.33 -8.57
N ASP A 28 9.97 -4.11 -7.54
CA ASP A 28 9.69 -4.60 -6.18
C ASP A 28 8.45 -3.93 -5.56
N ASP A 29 8.34 -2.59 -5.53
CA ASP A 29 7.14 -1.89 -4.97
C ASP A 29 5.87 -2.15 -5.80
N HIS A 30 6.01 -2.34 -7.12
CA HIS A 30 4.87 -2.69 -7.97
C HIS A 30 4.37 -4.12 -7.69
N LEU A 31 5.28 -5.07 -7.48
CA LEU A 31 4.94 -6.45 -7.15
C LEU A 31 4.35 -6.56 -5.73
N ASP A 32 4.89 -5.81 -4.77
CA ASP A 32 4.36 -5.73 -3.41
C ASP A 32 2.93 -5.17 -3.44
N TYR A 33 2.70 -4.07 -4.16
CA TYR A 33 1.37 -3.50 -4.31
C TYR A 33 0.39 -4.47 -4.98
N GLN A 34 0.80 -5.16 -6.06
CA GLN A 34 -0.06 -6.13 -6.74
C GLN A 34 -0.42 -7.32 -5.85
N THR A 35 0.54 -7.78 -5.06
CA THR A 35 0.35 -8.89 -4.11
C THR A 35 -0.60 -8.45 -2.99
N ASP A 36 -0.38 -7.29 -2.39
CA ASP A 36 -1.29 -6.71 -1.39
C ASP A 36 -2.69 -6.54 -1.99
N TYR A 37 -2.82 -5.98 -3.19
CA TYR A 37 -4.09 -5.79 -3.86
C TYR A 37 -4.87 -7.10 -4.07
N ALA A 38 -4.19 -8.18 -4.45
CA ALA A 38 -4.80 -9.49 -4.65
C ALA A 38 -5.22 -10.17 -3.34
N ASN A 39 -4.52 -9.89 -2.24
CA ASN A 39 -4.78 -10.49 -0.93
C ASN A 39 -5.84 -9.74 -0.11
N HIS A 40 -6.27 -8.56 -0.56
CA HIS A 40 -7.18 -7.70 0.18
C HIS A 40 -8.52 -7.51 -0.54
N ARG A 41 -9.56 -7.20 0.25
CA ARG A 41 -10.84 -6.77 -0.31
C ARG A 41 -10.66 -5.45 -1.09
N PRO A 42 -11.31 -5.29 -2.25
CA PRO A 42 -11.28 -4.02 -2.97
C PRO A 42 -11.87 -2.88 -2.13
N LEU A 43 -11.21 -1.72 -2.16
CA LEU A 43 -11.72 -0.49 -1.58
C LEU A 43 -12.83 0.09 -2.48
N ARG A 44 -14.00 0.41 -1.91
CA ARG A 44 -15.01 1.20 -2.63
C ARG A 44 -14.60 2.66 -2.63
N VAL A 45 -14.65 3.29 -3.80
CA VAL A 45 -14.15 4.65 -3.99
C VAL A 45 -15.23 5.54 -4.60
N THR A 46 -15.38 6.74 -4.06
CA THR A 46 -16.14 7.83 -4.68
C THR A 46 -15.27 9.10 -4.76
N GLY A 47 -15.65 10.05 -5.62
CA GLY A 47 -14.90 11.30 -5.82
C GLY A 47 -13.81 11.20 -6.87
N HIS A 48 -12.77 12.04 -6.75
CA HIS A 48 -11.72 12.22 -7.76
C HIS A 48 -10.32 12.00 -7.17
N PRO A 49 -9.93 10.75 -6.89
CA PRO A 49 -8.60 10.47 -6.38
C PRO A 49 -7.52 10.71 -7.43
N SER A 50 -6.33 11.13 -6.99
CA SER A 50 -5.11 10.96 -7.76
C SER A 50 -4.59 9.53 -7.60
N THR A 51 -3.70 9.07 -8.50
CA THR A 51 -3.08 7.75 -8.38
C THR A 51 -2.36 7.57 -7.04
N GLY A 52 -1.66 8.62 -6.60
CA GLY A 52 -0.91 8.61 -5.34
C GLY A 52 -1.83 8.56 -4.12
N SER A 53 -2.87 9.41 -4.08
CA SER A 53 -3.81 9.42 -2.96
C SER A 53 -4.59 8.12 -2.83
N LEU A 54 -5.04 7.54 -3.95
CA LEU A 54 -5.72 6.25 -3.95
C LEU A 54 -4.81 5.13 -3.42
N GLY A 55 -3.59 5.02 -3.96
CA GLY A 55 -2.64 3.99 -3.56
C GLY A 55 -2.30 4.07 -2.07
N THR A 56 -2.11 5.27 -1.52
CA THR A 56 -1.87 5.45 -0.09
C THR A 56 -3.07 5.02 0.75
N VAL A 57 -4.29 5.41 0.38
CA VAL A 57 -5.50 5.02 1.14
C VAL A 57 -5.71 3.52 1.12
N GLN A 58 -5.47 2.86 -0.01
CA GLN A 58 -5.53 1.41 -0.11
C GLN A 58 -4.51 0.76 0.83
N LYS A 59 -3.23 1.18 0.78
CA LYS A 59 -2.19 0.70 1.70
C LYS A 59 -2.62 0.91 3.16
N VAL A 60 -3.18 2.06 3.54
CA VAL A 60 -3.69 2.30 4.90
C VAL A 60 -4.74 1.26 5.30
N VAL A 61 -5.74 1.00 4.46
CA VAL A 61 -6.82 0.04 4.76
C VAL A 61 -6.29 -1.40 4.84
N TRP A 62 -5.32 -1.77 4.01
CA TRP A 62 -4.67 -3.08 4.04
C TRP A 62 -3.88 -3.28 5.34
N ARG A 63 -3.04 -2.31 5.72
CA ARG A 63 -2.29 -2.38 6.98
C ARG A 63 -3.22 -2.42 8.20
N LEU A 64 -4.38 -1.77 8.11
CA LEU A 64 -5.43 -1.90 9.12
C LEU A 64 -5.99 -3.33 9.20
N ALA A 65 -6.36 -3.91 8.05
CA ALA A 65 -6.90 -5.27 7.96
C ALA A 65 -5.91 -6.34 8.45
N ASP A 66 -4.62 -6.15 8.16
CA ASP A 66 -3.55 -7.06 8.56
C ASP A 66 -3.11 -6.91 10.03
N GLY A 67 -3.56 -5.85 10.72
CA GLY A 67 -3.05 -5.53 12.05
C GLY A 67 -1.61 -4.99 12.04
N ASP A 68 -1.09 -4.57 10.88
CA ASP A 68 0.30 -4.16 10.67
C ASP A 68 0.55 -2.71 11.12
N ALA A 69 0.77 -2.54 12.42
CA ALA A 69 1.07 -1.23 13.00
C ALA A 69 2.39 -0.63 12.53
N ASP A 70 3.40 -1.45 12.19
CA ASP A 70 4.70 -0.96 11.72
C ASP A 70 4.60 -0.46 10.27
N GLY A 71 3.92 -1.22 9.40
CA GLY A 71 3.64 -0.78 8.03
C GLY A 71 2.70 0.42 7.97
N LEU A 72 1.69 0.50 8.86
CA LEU A 72 0.84 1.68 8.96
C LEU A 72 1.62 2.92 9.43
N ALA A 73 2.52 2.78 10.41
CA ALA A 73 3.37 3.88 10.86
C ALA A 73 4.34 4.36 9.78
N ALA A 74 4.82 3.45 8.92
CA ALA A 74 5.71 3.79 7.80
C ALA A 74 5.03 4.65 6.72
N LEU A 75 3.70 4.69 6.68
CA LEU A 75 2.94 5.55 5.77
C LEU A 75 2.80 6.99 6.28
N ASP A 76 3.25 7.31 7.50
CA ASP A 76 3.11 8.66 8.04
C ASP A 76 3.91 9.71 7.25
N SER A 77 3.26 10.83 6.95
CA SER A 77 3.84 11.91 6.14
C SER A 77 4.51 13.03 6.95
N GLU A 78 4.25 13.13 8.25
CA GLU A 78 4.74 14.23 9.11
C GLU A 78 6.09 13.92 9.76
N GLY A 79 6.45 12.63 9.86
CA GLY A 79 7.70 12.18 10.45
C GLY A 79 7.65 12.14 11.98
N GLY A 80 8.58 11.40 12.58
CA GLY A 80 8.62 11.14 14.03
C GLY A 80 8.13 9.73 14.39
N ASP A 81 7.79 9.52 15.66
CA ASP A 81 7.30 8.21 16.12
C ASP A 81 5.78 8.09 15.93
N ALA A 82 5.37 7.58 14.77
CA ALA A 82 3.97 7.35 14.41
C ALA A 82 3.41 6.02 14.97
N LYS A 83 4.24 5.15 15.57
CA LYS A 83 3.81 3.82 16.02
C LYS A 83 2.69 3.85 17.07
N PRO A 84 2.67 4.76 18.07
CA PRO A 84 1.57 4.83 19.01
C PRO A 84 0.22 5.14 18.34
N ALA A 85 0.21 6.09 17.38
CA ALA A 85 -0.98 6.42 16.61
C ALA A 85 -1.41 5.23 15.74
N ALA A 86 -0.48 4.57 15.05
CA ALA A 86 -0.77 3.38 14.27
C ALA A 86 -1.44 2.27 15.10
N ARG A 87 -0.91 1.97 16.30
CA ARG A 87 -1.54 0.98 17.20
C ARG A 87 -2.96 1.39 17.62
N ALA A 88 -3.19 2.68 17.88
CA ALA A 88 -4.52 3.19 18.19
C ALA A 88 -5.50 3.01 17.01
N TRP A 89 -5.02 3.24 15.78
CA TRP A 89 -5.77 3.01 14.55
C TRP A 89 -6.12 1.53 14.35
N ILE A 90 -5.16 0.62 14.52
CA ILE A 90 -5.41 -0.84 14.45
C ILE A 90 -6.47 -1.25 15.46
N LYS A 91 -6.36 -0.76 16.71
CA LYS A 91 -7.36 -1.04 17.76
C LYS A 91 -8.75 -0.51 17.42
N ALA A 92 -8.83 0.67 16.79
CA ALA A 92 -10.10 1.31 16.47
C ALA A 92 -10.79 0.70 15.26
N TYR A 93 -10.03 0.36 14.21
CA TYR A 93 -10.58 0.08 12.87
C TYR A 93 -10.14 -1.27 12.29
N GLY A 94 -9.11 -1.93 12.82
CA GLY A 94 -8.52 -3.13 12.21
C GLY A 94 -9.51 -4.27 12.02
N GLU A 95 -10.36 -4.55 13.02
CA GLU A 95 -11.39 -5.60 12.89
C GLU A 95 -12.39 -5.29 11.77
N ALA A 96 -12.84 -4.04 11.67
CA ALA A 96 -13.78 -3.62 10.63
C ALA A 96 -13.14 -3.66 9.24
N ALA A 97 -11.89 -3.21 9.14
CA ALA A 97 -11.11 -3.26 7.90
C ALA A 97 -10.88 -4.70 7.40
N ALA A 98 -10.70 -5.65 8.31
CA ALA A 98 -10.47 -7.06 7.97
C ALA A 98 -11.75 -7.80 7.54
N ARG A 99 -12.88 -7.49 8.19
CA ARG A 99 -14.11 -8.27 8.04
C ARG A 99 -15.07 -7.70 7.01
N ASP A 100 -15.17 -6.37 6.96
CA ASP A 100 -16.24 -5.66 6.27
C ASP A 100 -15.73 -4.87 5.06
N GLU A 101 -16.67 -4.36 4.26
CA GLU A 101 -16.35 -3.39 3.20
C GLU A 101 -16.00 -2.04 3.82
N VAL A 102 -14.96 -1.39 3.27
CA VAL A 102 -14.56 -0.01 3.59
C VAL A 102 -14.79 0.84 2.35
N THR A 103 -15.39 2.02 2.54
CA THR A 103 -15.56 3.02 1.49
C THR A 103 -14.67 4.23 1.77
N ALA A 104 -14.07 4.78 0.73
CA ALA A 104 -13.30 6.02 0.78
C ALA A 104 -13.92 7.06 -0.15
N ASP A 105 -14.35 8.17 0.44
CA ASP A 105 -14.85 9.33 -0.28
C ASP A 105 -13.72 10.36 -0.38
N PHE A 106 -13.22 10.57 -1.59
CA PHE A 106 -12.18 11.55 -1.87
C PHE A 106 -12.84 12.89 -2.15
N ASP A 107 -12.51 13.92 -1.35
CA ASP A 107 -12.91 15.29 -1.64
C ASP A 107 -12.23 15.79 -2.94
N GLU A 108 -12.40 17.07 -3.30
CA GLU A 108 -11.90 17.69 -4.54
C GLU A 108 -10.48 17.26 -4.96
N GLU A 109 -10.18 17.38 -6.25
CA GLU A 109 -8.92 16.91 -6.84
C GLU A 109 -7.70 17.43 -6.06
N GLY A 110 -6.94 16.50 -5.48
CA GLY A 110 -5.77 16.80 -4.68
C GLY A 110 -4.46 16.55 -5.43
N SER A 111 -3.81 17.59 -5.94
CA SER A 111 -2.53 17.43 -6.67
C SER A 111 -1.34 17.09 -5.76
N VAL A 112 -1.33 17.60 -4.52
CA VAL A 112 -0.24 17.36 -3.54
C VAL A 112 -0.75 16.98 -2.14
N ARG A 113 -2.05 17.16 -1.91
CA ARG A 113 -2.77 16.90 -0.66
C ARG A 113 -4.24 16.66 -1.00
N GLN A 114 -4.86 15.69 -0.34
CA GLN A 114 -6.27 15.39 -0.48
C GLN A 114 -6.88 15.01 0.87
N GLU A 115 -8.10 15.49 1.13
CA GLU A 115 -8.91 15.03 2.25
C GLU A 115 -9.73 13.81 1.80
N VAL A 116 -9.75 12.80 2.65
CA VAL A 116 -10.47 11.55 2.38
C VAL A 116 -11.27 11.17 3.62
N VAL A 117 -12.51 10.76 3.40
CA VAL A 117 -13.38 10.27 4.45
C VAL A 117 -13.48 8.74 4.33
N LEU A 118 -12.98 8.03 5.33
CA LEU A 118 -13.08 6.58 5.44
C LEU A 118 -14.34 6.20 6.20
N HIS A 119 -15.14 5.34 5.58
CA HIS A 119 -16.35 4.76 6.15
C HIS A 119 -16.13 3.28 6.42
N PHE A 120 -16.09 2.92 7.70
CA PHE A 120 -16.04 1.53 8.13
C PHE A 120 -17.45 1.07 8.53
N THR A 121 -17.71 -0.23 8.38
CA THR A 121 -18.97 -0.82 8.83
C THR A 121 -19.08 -0.80 10.37
N GLY A 122 -20.24 -0.36 10.86
CA GLY A 122 -20.56 -0.23 12.29
C GLY A 122 -20.99 1.18 12.73
N PRO A 123 -21.53 1.34 13.94
CA PRO A 123 -21.97 2.64 14.45
C PRO A 123 -20.77 3.57 14.67
N GLU A 124 -20.88 4.81 14.19
CA GLU A 124 -19.94 5.91 14.48
C GLU A 124 -18.48 5.66 14.02
N ARG A 125 -18.27 4.90 12.93
CA ARG A 125 -16.92 4.60 12.41
C ARG A 125 -16.60 5.32 11.11
N THR A 126 -16.68 6.65 11.15
CA THR A 126 -16.19 7.51 10.07
C THR A 126 -14.94 8.26 10.53
N GLN A 127 -13.88 8.18 9.73
CA GLN A 127 -12.61 8.82 10.01
C GLN A 127 -12.18 9.67 8.81
N ARG A 128 -12.03 10.97 9.06
CA ARG A 128 -11.43 11.88 8.09
C ARG A 128 -9.92 11.79 8.19
N VAL A 129 -9.25 11.70 7.05
CA VAL A 129 -7.79 11.66 6.93
C VAL A 129 -7.33 12.71 5.92
N THR A 130 -6.09 13.14 6.08
CA THR A 130 -5.37 13.87 5.05
C THR A 130 -4.30 12.94 4.50
N VAL A 131 -4.32 12.73 3.18
CA VAL A 131 -3.20 12.15 2.46
C VAL A 131 -2.46 13.25 1.72
N ARG A 132 -1.13 13.21 1.72
CA ARG A 132 -0.29 14.26 1.14
C ARG A 132 1.07 13.72 0.75
N ILE A 133 1.75 14.45 -0.12
CA ILE A 133 3.18 14.23 -0.36
C ILE A 133 3.94 14.71 0.89
N GLY A 134 4.68 13.78 1.50
CA GLY A 134 5.50 14.01 2.69
C GLY A 134 6.89 14.57 2.35
N GLY A 135 7.75 14.71 3.36
CA GLY A 135 9.10 15.26 3.20
C GLY A 135 10.06 14.43 2.33
N ASN A 136 9.66 13.22 1.94
CA ASN A 136 10.39 12.29 1.08
C ASN A 136 9.85 12.26 -0.37
N ASP A 137 9.09 13.28 -0.77
CA ASP A 137 8.42 13.37 -2.08
C ASP A 137 7.52 12.15 -2.42
N THR A 138 7.08 11.42 -1.39
CA THR A 138 6.21 10.25 -1.51
C THR A 138 4.87 10.51 -0.84
N TRP A 139 3.79 9.96 -1.38
CA TRP A 139 2.47 10.05 -0.77
C TRP A 139 2.40 9.26 0.55
N GLY A 140 1.87 9.91 1.58
CA GLY A 140 1.62 9.34 2.90
C GLY A 140 0.33 9.88 3.51
N ILE A 141 0.01 9.38 4.70
CA ILE A 141 -1.12 9.82 5.52
C ILE A 141 -0.60 10.70 6.66
N VAL A 142 -1.34 11.74 7.04
CA VAL A 142 -1.12 12.42 8.31
C VAL A 142 -1.68 11.54 9.43
N LEU A 143 -0.83 10.75 10.08
CA LEU A 143 -1.26 9.74 11.05
C LEU A 143 -1.38 10.33 12.47
N ALA A 144 -2.47 11.06 12.71
CA ALA A 144 -2.84 11.50 14.06
C ALA A 144 -3.65 10.43 14.81
N ASN A 145 -3.76 10.54 16.14
CA ASN A 145 -4.63 9.67 16.93
C ASN A 145 -6.07 9.65 16.37
N PRO A 146 -6.69 8.46 16.23
CA PRO A 146 -7.99 8.34 15.60
C PRO A 146 -9.03 9.07 16.46
N SER A 147 -9.88 9.85 15.78
CA SER A 147 -10.93 10.66 16.39
C SER A 147 -12.23 10.38 15.63
N PRO A 148 -12.92 9.27 15.93
CA PRO A 148 -14.12 8.87 15.21
C PRO A 148 -15.15 9.99 15.29
N ARG A 149 -15.64 10.47 14.14
CA ARG A 149 -16.70 11.47 14.12
C ARG A 149 -18.04 10.77 14.29
N ARG A 150 -18.84 11.27 15.22
CA ARG A 150 -20.25 10.90 15.34
C ARG A 150 -20.99 11.39 14.10
N THR A 151 -21.51 10.48 13.29
CA THR A 151 -22.46 10.84 12.23
C THR A 151 -23.73 11.32 12.92
N LEU A 152 -24.01 12.62 12.89
CA LEU A 152 -25.28 13.17 13.34
C LEU A 152 -26.36 12.67 12.38
N ARG A 153 -27.03 11.57 12.73
CA ARG A 153 -28.26 11.17 12.07
C ARG A 153 -29.31 12.21 12.45
N GLY A 154 -29.87 12.87 11.43
CA GLY A 154 -30.89 13.91 11.61
C GLY A 154 -32.03 13.43 12.51
N SER A 155 -32.41 14.30 13.44
CA SER A 155 -33.65 14.24 14.23
C SER A 155 -34.88 14.31 13.33
#